data_AF-A0A848DBS0-F1
#
_entry.id   AF-A0A848DBS0-F1
#
_cell.length_a   1.000
_cell.length_b   1.000
_cell.length_c   1.000
_cell.angle_alpha   90.00
_cell.angle_beta   90.00
_cell.angle_gamma   90.00
#
_symmetry.space_group_name_H-M   'P 1'
#
loop_
_entity.id
_entity.type
_entity.pdbx_description
1 polymer ?
#
loop_
_entity_poly.entity_id
_entity_poly.type
_entity_poly.pdbx_seq_one_letter_code
_entity_poly.pdbx_strand_id
1 'polypeptide(L)'
;AQGPVEARKIWKDIPTIIVSDGPTEKDDRQKLADAGFGYIILPVDPLIGAKREYLDTVEMVNFNAEVNKTLAFTGAMRLVQETIDGVIEEIKTGETLNLPHILAKPEKCIEYGGFSNPYAKAKALAALHILSKAAEINSKACFGMKGTEAITLTTAAGHEMVRTASVLADEAREIEKCNDAVSRKPHARDGRILSKTRLYEKPE
;
A
#
# COMPACT_ATOMS: atom_id res chain seq x y z
N ALA A 1 -13.83 9.03 8.79
CA ALA A 1 -14.25 10.35 8.26
C ALA A 1 -15.70 10.29 7.77
N GLN A 2 -16.41 11.43 7.73
CA GLN A 2 -17.84 11.51 7.36
C GLN A 2 -18.12 11.03 5.92
N GLY A 3 -17.33 11.46 4.93
CA GLY A 3 -17.51 11.07 3.52
C GLY A 3 -17.51 9.54 3.30
N PRO A 4 -16.46 8.81 3.74
CA PRO A 4 -16.44 7.35 3.65
C PRO A 4 -17.59 6.64 4.39
N VAL A 5 -18.13 7.22 5.46
CA VAL A 5 -19.30 6.66 6.16
C VAL A 5 -20.54 6.74 5.27
N GLU A 6 -20.79 7.89 4.62
CA GLU A 6 -21.93 8.04 3.71
C GLU A 6 -21.79 7.17 2.46
N ALA A 7 -20.58 7.05 1.90
CA ALA A 7 -20.32 6.16 0.77
C ALA A 7 -20.71 4.70 1.07
N ARG A 8 -20.38 4.19 2.27
CA ARG A 8 -20.78 2.83 2.66
C ARG A 8 -22.30 2.64 2.72
N LYS A 9 -23.08 3.67 3.05
CA LYS A 9 -24.55 3.57 3.03
C LYS A 9 -25.10 3.41 1.61
N ILE A 10 -24.44 4.01 0.62
CA ILE A 10 -24.82 3.94 -0.80
C ILE A 10 -24.53 2.54 -1.36
N TRP A 11 -23.41 1.93 -0.96
CA TRP A 11 -22.92 0.67 -1.54
C TRP A 11 -23.28 -0.59 -0.75
N LYS A 12 -24.09 -0.48 0.32
CA LYS A 12 -24.40 -1.60 1.23
C LYS A 12 -25.10 -2.80 0.57
N ASP A 13 -25.81 -2.56 -0.53
CA ASP A 13 -26.64 -3.58 -1.20
C ASP A 13 -25.90 -4.26 -2.38
N ILE A 14 -24.63 -3.91 -2.60
CA ILE A 14 -23.77 -4.46 -3.66
C ILE A 14 -22.50 -5.01 -2.99
N PRO A 15 -22.00 -6.22 -3.35
CA PRO A 15 -20.73 -6.70 -2.85
C PRO A 15 -19.62 -5.68 -3.07
N THR A 16 -19.03 -5.19 -1.97
CA THR A 16 -18.16 -4.01 -1.99
C THR A 16 -16.90 -4.26 -1.19
N ILE A 17 -15.74 -3.94 -1.80
CA ILE A 17 -14.43 -3.96 -1.15
C ILE A 17 -14.02 -2.52 -0.85
N ILE A 18 -13.72 -2.23 0.41
CA ILE A 18 -13.21 -0.94 0.87
C ILE A 18 -11.68 -0.97 0.81
N VAL A 19 -11.07 -0.08 0.03
CA VAL A 19 -9.62 0.16 0.05
C VAL A 19 -9.35 1.45 0.81
N SER A 20 -8.53 1.38 1.85
CA SER A 20 -8.35 2.51 2.79
C SER A 20 -7.04 2.38 3.57
N ASP A 21 -6.54 3.47 4.14
CA ASP A 21 -5.40 3.52 5.07
C ASP A 21 -5.79 3.12 6.50
N GLY A 22 -7.07 3.26 6.85
CA GLY A 22 -7.67 2.82 8.12
C GLY A 22 -9.13 2.36 7.98
N PRO A 23 -9.73 1.76 9.03
CA PRO A 23 -9.26 1.71 10.41
C PRO A 23 -8.27 0.57 10.73
N THR A 24 -7.31 0.85 11.61
CA THR A 24 -6.30 -0.11 12.10
C THR A 24 -6.70 -0.82 13.40
N GLU A 25 -7.79 -0.41 14.03
CA GLU A 25 -8.33 -1.09 15.21
C GLU A 25 -9.16 -2.31 14.80
N LYS A 26 -9.04 -3.39 15.59
CA LYS A 26 -9.70 -4.66 15.29
C LYS A 26 -11.22 -4.52 15.28
N ASP A 27 -11.77 -3.88 16.31
CA ASP A 27 -13.21 -3.75 16.48
C ASP A 27 -13.84 -2.91 15.37
N ASP A 28 -13.15 -1.88 14.89
CA ASP A 28 -13.64 -1.05 13.79
C ASP A 28 -13.60 -1.77 12.45
N ARG A 29 -12.60 -2.63 12.21
CA ARG A 29 -12.61 -3.53 11.05
C ARG A 29 -13.70 -4.59 11.16
N GLN A 30 -13.96 -5.11 12.35
CA GLN A 30 -15.04 -6.08 12.57
C GLN A 30 -16.39 -5.47 12.21
N LYS A 31 -16.65 -4.21 12.58
CA LYS A 31 -17.87 -3.49 12.16
C LYS A 31 -18.03 -3.40 10.65
N LEU A 32 -16.94 -3.32 9.88
CA LEU A 32 -17.00 -3.34 8.40
C LEU A 32 -17.40 -4.73 7.90
N ALA A 33 -16.79 -5.78 8.44
CA ALA A 33 -17.12 -7.17 8.09
C ALA A 33 -18.57 -7.53 8.47
N ASP A 34 -19.02 -7.16 9.67
CA ASP A 34 -20.38 -7.40 10.17
C ASP A 34 -21.42 -6.66 9.33
N ALA A 35 -21.04 -5.53 8.73
CA ALA A 35 -21.87 -4.78 7.79
C ALA A 35 -21.84 -5.34 6.36
N GLY A 36 -21.17 -6.49 6.13
CA GLY A 36 -21.12 -7.18 4.83
C GLY A 36 -20.05 -6.67 3.87
N PHE A 37 -19.14 -5.79 4.31
CA PHE A 37 -18.09 -5.27 3.45
C PHE A 37 -16.84 -6.14 3.48
N GLY A 38 -16.18 -6.26 2.31
CA GLY A 38 -14.77 -6.58 2.24
C GLY A 38 -13.92 -5.34 2.54
N TYR A 39 -12.68 -5.55 2.94
CA TYR A 39 -11.69 -4.49 3.09
C TYR A 39 -10.27 -4.95 2.77
N ILE A 40 -9.51 -4.02 2.23
CA ILE A 40 -8.05 -4.05 2.14
C ILE A 40 -7.57 -2.76 2.82
N ILE A 41 -7.11 -2.88 4.07
CA ILE A 41 -6.61 -1.75 4.85
C ILE A 41 -5.09 -1.71 4.74
N LEU A 42 -4.53 -0.62 4.19
CA LEU A 42 -3.11 -0.41 3.96
C LEU A 42 -2.55 0.66 4.90
N PRO A 43 -2.22 0.33 6.17
CA PRO A 43 -1.55 1.28 7.07
C PRO A 43 -0.12 1.65 6.61
N VAL A 44 0.37 1.01 5.55
CA VAL A 44 1.63 1.31 4.88
C VAL A 44 1.49 2.42 3.83
N ASP A 45 0.27 2.85 3.50
CA ASP A 45 -0.02 4.01 2.66
C ASP A 45 -0.14 5.25 3.59
N PRO A 46 0.91 6.08 3.70
CA PRO A 46 1.00 7.05 4.77
C PRO A 46 0.22 8.33 4.46
N LEU A 47 -0.37 8.90 5.52
CA LEU A 47 -0.89 10.26 5.47
C LEU A 47 0.22 11.25 5.07
N ILE A 48 -0.04 12.04 4.04
CA ILE A 48 0.82 13.15 3.62
C ILE A 48 0.78 14.32 4.61
N GLY A 49 1.89 15.04 4.70
CA GLY A 49 2.04 16.26 5.48
C GLY A 49 1.22 17.45 4.95
N ALA A 50 -0.10 17.40 5.02
CA ALA A 50 -1.01 18.39 4.42
C ALA A 50 -1.08 19.74 5.16
N LYS A 51 0.03 20.49 5.13
CA LYS A 51 0.14 21.84 5.71
C LYS A 51 0.43 22.88 4.63
N ARG A 52 -0.34 23.96 4.63
CA ARG A 52 -0.28 25.02 3.59
C ARG A 52 1.10 25.65 3.49
N GLU A 53 1.80 25.72 4.61
CA GLU A 53 3.13 26.34 4.74
C GLU A 53 4.26 25.49 4.14
N TYR A 54 3.99 24.24 3.79
CA TYR A 54 4.98 23.29 3.27
C TYR A 54 4.52 22.62 1.97
N LEU A 55 3.31 22.04 1.97
CA LEU A 55 2.83 21.16 0.93
C LEU A 55 2.19 21.94 -0.21
N ASP A 56 3.02 22.35 -1.16
CA ASP A 56 2.57 22.86 -2.45
C ASP A 56 2.27 21.71 -3.44
N THR A 57 1.99 22.06 -4.69
CA THR A 57 1.72 21.06 -5.74
C THR A 57 2.94 20.19 -6.03
N VAL A 58 4.15 20.77 -6.04
CA VAL A 58 5.38 20.03 -6.35
C VAL A 58 5.68 19.01 -5.26
N GLU A 59 5.63 19.42 -3.99
CA GLU A 59 5.88 18.53 -2.86
C GLU A 59 4.83 17.43 -2.74
N MET A 60 3.57 17.73 -3.07
CA MET A 60 2.51 16.72 -3.12
C MET A 60 2.78 15.66 -4.18
N VAL A 61 3.20 16.06 -5.39
CA VAL A 61 3.55 15.12 -6.46
C VAL A 61 4.77 14.29 -6.09
N ASN A 62 5.81 14.92 -5.52
CA ASN A 62 7.03 14.24 -5.11
C ASN A 62 6.75 13.15 -4.07
N PHE A 63 6.03 13.49 -2.99
CA PHE A 63 5.66 12.53 -1.95
C PHE A 63 4.90 11.33 -2.52
N ASN A 64 3.89 11.58 -3.37
CA ASN A 64 3.11 10.49 -3.96
C ASN A 64 3.95 9.63 -4.90
N ALA A 65 4.91 10.19 -5.65
CA ALA A 65 5.81 9.40 -6.49
C ALA A 65 6.66 8.43 -5.65
N GLU A 66 7.16 8.90 -4.50
CA GLU A 66 7.97 8.10 -3.59
C GLU A 66 7.17 7.00 -2.88
N VAL A 67 5.97 7.32 -2.40
CA VAL A 67 5.03 6.35 -1.82
C VAL A 67 4.67 5.30 -2.86
N ASN A 68 4.24 5.70 -4.05
CA ASN A 68 3.85 4.76 -5.11
C ASN A 68 4.99 3.81 -5.48
N LYS A 69 6.22 4.34 -5.65
CA LYS A 69 7.41 3.52 -5.90
C LYS A 69 7.64 2.51 -4.78
N THR A 70 7.55 2.96 -3.52
CA THR A 70 7.76 2.12 -2.35
C THR A 70 6.72 1.01 -2.28
N LEU A 71 5.42 1.33 -2.39
CA LEU A 71 4.34 0.34 -2.34
C LEU A 71 4.42 -0.66 -3.51
N ALA A 72 4.86 -0.21 -4.70
CA ALA A 72 5.04 -1.07 -5.86
C ALA A 72 6.22 -2.05 -5.70
N PHE A 73 7.34 -1.61 -5.13
CA PHE A 73 8.56 -2.43 -5.04
C PHE A 73 8.61 -3.33 -3.82
N THR A 74 7.75 -3.10 -2.82
CA THR A 74 7.72 -3.85 -1.55
C THR A 74 6.65 -4.95 -1.51
N GLY A 75 5.78 -5.02 -2.51
CA GLY A 75 4.72 -6.03 -2.63
C GLY A 75 3.33 -5.57 -2.22
N ALA A 76 3.17 -4.37 -1.64
CA ALA A 76 1.85 -3.85 -1.24
C ALA A 76 0.88 -3.72 -2.43
N MET A 77 1.36 -3.21 -3.57
CA MET A 77 0.53 -3.14 -4.79
C MET A 77 0.21 -4.53 -5.36
N ARG A 78 1.13 -5.49 -5.23
CA ARG A 78 0.90 -6.87 -5.67
C ARG A 78 -0.12 -7.59 -4.78
N LEU A 79 -0.14 -7.30 -3.48
CA LEU A 79 -1.21 -7.75 -2.58
C LEU A 79 -2.57 -7.27 -3.06
N VAL A 80 -2.72 -5.97 -3.38
CA VAL A 80 -3.99 -5.44 -3.88
C VAL A 80 -4.37 -6.09 -5.22
N GLN A 81 -3.43 -6.19 -6.15
CA GLN A 81 -3.63 -6.88 -7.44
C GLN A 81 -4.18 -8.29 -7.25
N GLU A 82 -3.42 -9.16 -6.57
CA GLU A 82 -3.76 -10.58 -6.44
C GLU A 82 -5.06 -10.79 -5.64
N THR A 83 -5.34 -9.92 -4.66
CA THR A 83 -6.59 -9.98 -3.90
C THR A 83 -7.79 -9.67 -4.77
N ILE A 84 -7.73 -8.58 -5.56
CA ILE A 84 -8.85 -8.19 -6.43
C ILE A 84 -9.02 -9.22 -7.57
N ASP A 85 -7.92 -9.70 -8.15
CA ASP A 85 -7.97 -10.71 -9.20
C ASP A 85 -8.61 -12.02 -8.71
N GLY A 86 -8.33 -12.43 -7.46
CA GLY A 86 -8.97 -13.60 -6.85
C GLY A 86 -10.50 -13.44 -6.75
N VAL A 87 -10.97 -12.27 -6.30
CA VAL A 87 -12.41 -11.97 -6.24
C VAL A 87 -13.03 -11.93 -7.64
N ILE A 88 -12.33 -11.38 -8.63
CA ILE A 88 -12.79 -11.39 -10.03
C ILE A 88 -12.95 -12.83 -10.54
N GLU A 89 -12.03 -13.72 -10.19
CA GLU A 89 -12.10 -15.12 -10.62
C GLU A 89 -13.29 -15.84 -9.99
N GLU A 90 -13.56 -15.67 -8.69
CA GLU A 90 -14.75 -16.21 -8.02
C GLU A 90 -16.05 -15.77 -8.72
N ILE A 91 -16.12 -14.50 -9.14
CA ILE A 91 -17.26 -13.96 -9.89
C ILE A 91 -17.40 -14.66 -11.26
N LYS A 92 -16.30 -14.87 -11.98
CA LYS A 92 -16.30 -15.49 -13.31
C LYS A 92 -16.69 -16.97 -13.26
N THR A 93 -16.22 -17.69 -12.25
CA THR A 93 -16.48 -19.13 -12.09
C THR A 93 -17.85 -19.41 -11.46
N GLY A 94 -18.54 -18.38 -10.96
CA GLY A 94 -19.83 -18.52 -10.27
C GLY A 94 -19.68 -19.16 -8.89
N GLU A 95 -18.47 -19.09 -8.32
CA GLU A 95 -18.19 -19.54 -6.95
C GLU A 95 -18.81 -18.59 -5.92
N THR A 96 -18.87 -19.05 -4.67
CA THR A 96 -19.30 -18.19 -3.57
C THR A 96 -18.31 -17.05 -3.41
N LEU A 97 -18.81 -15.81 -3.53
CA LEU A 97 -18.00 -14.61 -3.43
C LEU A 97 -17.46 -14.42 -2.00
N ASN A 98 -16.14 -14.49 -1.84
CA ASN A 98 -15.43 -14.28 -0.59
C ASN A 98 -14.82 -12.88 -0.58
N LEU A 99 -15.49 -11.93 0.06
CA LEU A 99 -14.96 -10.59 0.21
C LEU A 99 -13.72 -10.60 1.12
N PRO A 100 -12.60 -9.96 0.74
CA PRO A 100 -11.35 -10.01 1.49
C PRO A 100 -11.47 -9.23 2.80
N HIS A 101 -10.77 -9.66 3.84
CA HIS A 101 -10.65 -8.95 5.12
C HIS A 101 -9.17 -8.82 5.49
N ILE A 102 -8.45 -7.94 4.79
CA ILE A 102 -6.99 -7.84 4.88
C ILE A 102 -6.57 -6.58 5.61
N LEU A 103 -5.69 -6.75 6.61
CA LEU A 103 -4.87 -5.68 7.16
C LEU A 103 -3.44 -5.83 6.62
N ALA A 104 -3.08 -5.01 5.65
CA ALA A 104 -1.82 -5.04 4.93
C ALA A 104 -0.71 -4.33 5.73
N LYS A 105 -0.34 -4.92 6.89
CA LYS A 105 0.84 -4.52 7.66
C LYS A 105 2.13 -4.77 6.85
N PRO A 106 3.28 -4.18 7.24
CA PRO A 106 4.56 -4.42 6.57
C PRO A 106 4.87 -5.89 6.30
N GLU A 107 4.67 -6.75 7.31
CA GLU A 107 4.93 -8.20 7.22
C GLU A 107 3.96 -8.90 6.27
N LYS A 108 2.74 -8.40 6.12
CA LYS A 108 1.78 -8.97 5.17
C LYS A 108 2.12 -8.57 3.74
N CYS A 109 2.49 -7.31 3.51
CA CYS A 109 2.84 -6.81 2.18
C CYS A 109 4.08 -7.51 1.62
N ILE A 110 5.09 -7.75 2.46
CA ILE A 110 6.36 -8.33 2.02
C ILE A 110 6.22 -9.78 1.52
N GLU A 111 5.18 -10.50 1.95
CA GLU A 111 4.84 -11.84 1.43
C GLU A 111 4.55 -11.81 -0.09
N TYR A 112 4.01 -10.68 -0.58
CA TYR A 112 3.68 -10.47 -1.99
C TYR A 112 4.83 -9.80 -2.77
N GLY A 113 5.95 -9.50 -2.13
CA GLY A 113 7.10 -8.86 -2.79
C GLY A 113 7.84 -9.77 -3.76
N GLY A 114 7.74 -11.10 -3.58
CA GLY A 114 8.40 -12.08 -4.47
C GLY A 114 9.93 -12.03 -4.43
N PHE A 115 10.51 -11.65 -3.29
CA PHE A 115 11.96 -11.51 -3.12
C PHE A 115 12.67 -12.86 -3.07
N SER A 116 13.65 -13.04 -3.94
CA SER A 116 14.57 -14.18 -3.90
C SER A 116 15.75 -13.93 -2.95
N ASN A 117 16.20 -12.69 -2.81
CA ASN A 117 17.31 -12.31 -1.95
C ASN A 117 16.80 -11.86 -0.55
N PRO A 118 17.33 -12.42 0.55
CA PRO A 118 16.88 -12.07 1.89
C PRO A 118 17.18 -10.63 2.30
N TYR A 119 18.25 -10.02 1.78
CA TYR A 119 18.57 -8.61 2.04
C TYR A 119 17.70 -7.66 1.24
N ALA A 120 17.29 -8.03 0.01
CA ALA A 120 16.27 -7.28 -0.72
C ALA A 120 14.94 -7.27 0.06
N LYS A 121 14.53 -8.44 0.56
CA LYS A 121 13.35 -8.58 1.43
C LYS A 121 13.47 -7.72 2.69
N ALA A 122 14.62 -7.72 3.36
CA ALA A 122 14.84 -6.93 4.57
C ALA A 122 14.78 -5.42 4.30
N LYS A 123 15.37 -4.93 3.21
CA LYS A 123 15.31 -3.52 2.80
C LYS A 123 13.89 -3.08 2.49
N ALA A 124 13.15 -3.89 1.75
CA ALA A 124 11.75 -3.62 1.44
C ALA A 124 10.86 -3.63 2.70
N LEU A 125 11.10 -4.55 3.65
CA LEU A 125 10.39 -4.56 4.93
C LEU A 125 10.70 -3.30 5.75
N ALA A 126 11.97 -2.90 5.81
CA ALA A 126 12.37 -1.66 6.47
C ALA A 126 11.72 -0.43 5.84
N ALA A 127 11.65 -0.36 4.51
CA ALA A 127 10.97 0.72 3.79
C ALA A 127 9.49 0.86 4.22
N LEU A 128 8.76 -0.26 4.33
CA LEU A 128 7.37 -0.26 4.78
C LEU A 128 7.20 0.22 6.24
N HIS A 129 8.10 -0.19 7.14
CA HIS A 129 8.08 0.32 8.51
C HIS A 129 8.36 1.83 8.59
N ILE A 130 9.27 2.33 7.74
CA ILE A 130 9.56 3.76 7.65
C ILE A 130 8.31 4.53 7.17
N LEU A 131 7.57 4.03 6.18
CA LEU A 131 6.31 4.65 5.74
C LEU A 131 5.28 4.71 6.88
N SER A 132 5.06 3.60 7.60
CA SER A 132 4.13 3.60 8.74
C SER A 132 4.55 4.62 9.81
N LYS A 133 5.85 4.78 10.07
CA LYS A 133 6.33 5.79 11.01
C LYS A 133 6.20 7.22 10.48
N ALA A 134 6.41 7.44 9.17
CA ALA A 134 6.19 8.74 8.54
C ALA A 134 4.73 9.21 8.67
N ALA A 135 3.77 8.28 8.56
CA ALA A 135 2.35 8.59 8.79
C ALA A 135 2.08 9.13 10.20
N GLU A 136 2.70 8.54 11.23
CA GLU A 136 2.59 9.03 12.62
C GLU A 136 3.16 10.44 12.79
N ILE A 137 4.34 10.70 12.18
CA ILE A 137 5.00 12.00 12.22
C ILE A 137 4.16 13.07 11.52
N ASN A 138 3.69 12.78 10.31
CA ASN A 138 2.83 13.68 9.54
C ASN A 138 1.50 13.94 10.24
N SER A 139 0.87 12.92 10.83
CA SER A 139 -0.37 13.08 11.61
C SER A 139 -0.18 14.00 12.81
N LYS A 140 0.93 13.85 13.55
CA LYS A 140 1.28 14.74 14.66
C LYS A 140 1.46 16.18 14.20
N ALA A 141 2.20 16.41 13.10
CA ALA A 141 2.37 17.74 12.53
C ALA A 141 1.02 18.32 12.04
N CYS A 142 0.17 17.48 11.46
CA CYS A 142 -1.10 17.88 10.88
C CYS A 142 -2.13 18.30 11.93
N PHE A 143 -2.23 17.56 13.03
CA PHE A 143 -3.36 17.69 13.96
C PHE A 143 -2.97 18.02 15.39
N GLY A 144 -1.72 17.77 15.79
CA GLY A 144 -1.29 17.85 17.20
C GLY A 144 -0.37 19.02 17.54
N MET A 145 0.20 19.69 16.53
CA MET A 145 1.25 20.71 16.73
C MET A 145 0.76 22.14 16.47
N LYS A 146 1.47 23.10 17.05
CA LYS A 146 1.28 24.54 16.88
C LYS A 146 2.61 25.21 16.57
N GLY A 147 2.57 26.36 15.90
CA GLY A 147 3.76 27.12 15.51
C GLY A 147 4.29 26.70 14.14
N THR A 148 4.42 27.68 13.24
CA THR A 148 4.76 27.45 11.83
C THR A 148 6.09 26.72 11.66
N GLU A 149 7.14 27.14 12.36
CA GLU A 149 8.46 26.53 12.26
C GLU A 149 8.44 25.04 12.67
N ALA A 150 7.88 24.74 13.84
CA ALA A 150 7.80 23.38 14.35
C ALA A 150 6.94 22.46 13.47
N ILE A 151 5.80 22.96 12.97
CA ILE A 151 4.93 22.23 12.05
C ILE A 151 5.66 21.95 10.72
N THR A 152 6.26 22.97 10.12
CA THR A 152 6.93 22.87 8.81
C THR A 152 8.10 21.90 8.89
N LEU A 153 8.96 22.04 9.91
CA LEU A 153 10.10 21.14 10.11
C LEU A 153 9.67 19.69 10.33
N THR A 154 8.65 19.46 11.15
CA THR A 154 8.16 18.09 11.42
C THR A 154 7.50 17.48 10.18
N THR A 155 6.80 18.30 9.39
CA THR A 155 6.20 17.88 8.11
C THR A 155 7.28 17.49 7.11
N ALA A 156 8.29 18.34 6.92
CA ALA A 156 9.44 18.06 6.07
C ALA A 156 10.18 16.79 6.52
N ALA A 157 10.38 16.59 7.83
CA ALA A 157 10.99 15.37 8.34
C ALA A 157 10.22 14.10 7.99
N GLY A 158 8.87 14.13 8.01
CA GLY A 158 8.05 13.02 7.56
C GLY A 158 8.21 12.72 6.06
N HIS A 159 8.37 13.75 5.22
CA HIS A 159 8.65 13.60 3.80
C HIS A 159 10.05 13.01 3.53
N GLU A 160 11.08 13.44 4.27
CA GLU A 160 12.44 12.86 4.18
C GLU A 160 12.47 11.36 4.58
N MET A 161 11.60 10.95 5.51
CA MET A 161 11.42 9.53 5.82
C MET A 161 10.84 8.77 4.63
N VAL A 162 9.85 9.32 3.93
CA VAL A 162 9.26 8.71 2.73
C VAL A 162 10.29 8.63 1.60
N ARG A 163 11.11 9.67 1.40
CA ARG A 163 12.26 9.63 0.48
C ARG A 163 13.20 8.47 0.79
N THR A 164 13.56 8.33 2.07
CA THR A 164 14.47 7.26 2.53
C THR A 164 13.87 5.87 2.32
N ALA A 165 12.57 5.69 2.60
CA ALA A 165 11.86 4.45 2.30
C ALA A 165 11.90 4.12 0.80
N SER A 166 11.72 5.13 -0.04
CA SER A 166 11.77 4.98 -1.50
C SER A 166 13.15 4.57 -2.01
N VAL A 167 14.24 5.08 -1.42
CA VAL A 167 15.61 4.63 -1.70
C VAL A 167 15.78 3.16 -1.33
N LEU A 168 15.38 2.75 -0.13
CA LEU A 168 15.52 1.35 0.30
C LEU A 168 14.71 0.38 -0.57
N ALA A 169 13.50 0.78 -0.99
CA ALA A 169 12.68 0.00 -1.90
C ALA A 169 13.32 -0.12 -3.29
N ASP A 170 13.97 0.95 -3.78
CA ASP A 170 14.75 0.92 -5.02
C ASP A 170 15.95 -0.02 -4.91
N GLU A 171 16.73 0.08 -3.84
CA GLU A 171 17.87 -0.82 -3.60
C GLU A 171 17.43 -2.29 -3.53
N ALA A 172 16.29 -2.58 -2.88
CA ALA A 172 15.72 -3.92 -2.88
C ALA A 172 15.41 -4.42 -4.29
N ARG A 173 14.82 -3.56 -5.13
CA ARG A 173 14.53 -3.86 -6.54
C ARG A 173 15.81 -4.08 -7.35
N GLU A 174 16.84 -3.27 -7.14
CA GLU A 174 18.13 -3.41 -7.83
C GLU A 174 18.85 -4.71 -7.45
N ILE A 175 18.79 -5.14 -6.19
CA ILE A 175 19.34 -6.44 -5.79
C ILE A 175 18.67 -7.58 -6.56
N GLU A 176 17.34 -7.56 -6.70
CA GLU A 176 16.63 -8.59 -7.48
C GLU A 176 16.98 -8.52 -8.98
N LYS A 177 17.26 -7.32 -9.53
CA LYS A 177 17.75 -7.17 -10.92
C LYS A 177 19.16 -7.73 -11.10
N CYS A 178 20.08 -7.43 -10.19
CA CYS A 178 21.45 -7.96 -10.20
C CYS A 178 21.48 -9.49 -10.13
N ASN A 179 20.47 -10.10 -9.50
CA ASN A 179 20.32 -11.54 -9.39
C ASN A 179 19.54 -12.17 -10.58
N ASP A 180 19.09 -11.36 -11.54
CA ASP A 180 18.16 -11.75 -12.61
C ASP A 180 16.96 -12.54 -12.05
N ALA A 181 16.33 -12.02 -10.99
CA ALA A 181 15.34 -12.74 -10.20
C ALA A 181 14.06 -11.93 -9.92
N VAL A 182 13.89 -10.80 -10.61
CA VAL A 182 12.76 -9.90 -10.40
C VAL A 182 11.42 -10.61 -10.66
N SER A 183 10.64 -10.81 -9.60
CA SER A 183 9.27 -11.32 -9.73
C SER A 183 8.38 -10.38 -10.56
N ARG A 184 7.78 -10.94 -11.61
CA ARG A 184 6.83 -10.26 -12.50
C ARG A 184 5.62 -11.16 -12.66
N LYS A 185 4.43 -10.59 -12.43
CA LYS A 185 3.16 -11.29 -12.64
C LYS A 185 2.20 -10.50 -13.54
N PRO A 186 2.40 -10.54 -14.87
CA PRO A 186 1.53 -9.86 -15.82
C PRO A 186 0.21 -10.63 -16.03
N HIS A 187 -0.83 -9.94 -16.45
CA HIS A 187 -2.06 -10.58 -16.90
C HIS A 187 -1.93 -11.14 -18.33
N ALA A 188 -2.44 -12.34 -18.54
CA ALA A 188 -2.70 -12.90 -19.86
C ALA A 188 -3.92 -12.22 -20.51
N ARG A 189 -4.13 -12.46 -21.80
CA ARG A 189 -5.28 -11.91 -22.55
C ARG A 189 -6.65 -12.34 -21.98
N ASP A 190 -6.71 -13.51 -21.37
CA ASP A 190 -7.90 -14.06 -20.71
C ASP A 190 -8.07 -13.59 -19.24
N GLY A 191 -7.12 -12.80 -18.73
CA GLY A 191 -7.12 -12.25 -17.39
C GLY A 191 -6.42 -13.12 -16.33
N ARG A 192 -5.88 -14.30 -16.68
CA ARG A 192 -5.08 -15.09 -15.74
C ARG A 192 -3.80 -14.35 -15.35
N ILE A 193 -3.38 -14.49 -14.09
CA ILE A 193 -2.09 -13.99 -13.62
C ILE A 193 -1.01 -15.00 -14.03
N LEU A 194 -0.08 -14.57 -14.87
CA LEU A 194 1.12 -15.32 -15.23
C LEU A 194 2.27 -15.01 -14.27
N SER A 195 3.37 -15.74 -14.35
CA SER A 195 4.56 -15.52 -13.52
C SER A 195 5.86 -15.70 -14.30
N LYS A 196 6.87 -14.89 -13.98
CA LYS A 196 8.27 -15.09 -14.38
C LYS A 196 9.24 -14.38 -13.45
N THR A 197 10.51 -14.80 -13.46
CA THR A 197 11.58 -14.15 -12.69
C THR A 197 12.77 -13.74 -13.55
N ARG A 198 13.22 -14.57 -14.49
CA ARG A 198 14.34 -14.20 -15.38
C ARG A 198 13.92 -13.17 -16.40
N LEU A 199 14.82 -12.28 -16.77
CA LEU A 199 14.55 -11.19 -17.72
C LEU A 199 14.06 -11.71 -19.07
N TYR A 200 14.64 -12.79 -19.59
CA TYR A 200 14.36 -13.32 -20.93
C TYR A 200 13.37 -14.50 -20.96
N GLU A 201 12.85 -14.95 -19.82
CA GLU A 201 11.80 -15.98 -19.78
C GLU A 201 10.47 -15.46 -20.32
N LYS A 202 9.64 -16.35 -20.87
CA LYS A 202 8.23 -16.02 -21.13
C LYS A 202 7.44 -16.16 -19.81
N PRO A 203 6.48 -15.27 -19.53
CA PRO A 203 5.59 -15.47 -18.39
C PRO A 203 4.66 -16.66 -18.68
N GLU A 204 4.54 -17.56 -17.70
CA GLU A 204 3.71 -18.77 -17.74
C GLU A 204 2.61 -18.76 -16.67
#